data_AF-A0A1G6V1J3-F1
#
_entry.id   AF-A0A1G6V1J3-F1
#
_cell.length_a   1.000
_cell.length_b   1.000
_cell.length_c   1.000
_cell.angle_alpha   90.00
_cell.angle_beta   90.00
_cell.angle_gamma   90.00
#
_symmetry.space_group_name_H-M   'P 1'
#
loop_
_entity.id
_entity.type
_entity.pdbx_description
1 polymer ?
#
loop_
_entity_poly.entity_id
_entity_poly.type
_entity_poly.pdbx_seq_one_letter_code
_entity_poly.pdbx_strand_id
1 'polypeptide(L)'
;MALDNLPTVLTEYLLAPPLQLSEAHLTALRNRVSYVNEVVQEIEQWTRALEPLSSLLDPIEVDLLVILGSAESHDDRDTTYLIHSSWPADCSIAAMFESLPVEVVSVLTRGIGKVLVMEGEAANWVKSWAGAVRIVQNQLVNSDSLDAAMASLLATDILLANMLAFITAMRLNPMLSS
;
A
#
# COMPACT_ATOMS: atom_id res chain seq x y z
N MET A 1 0.04 -16.43 1.50
CA MET A 1 0.31 -16.43 2.96
C MET A 1 -0.54 -15.29 3.51
N ALA A 2 -1.45 -15.56 4.45
CA ALA A 2 -2.26 -14.50 5.06
C ALA A 2 -1.37 -13.65 5.98
N LEU A 3 -1.52 -12.32 5.92
CA LEU A 3 -0.79 -11.35 6.75
C LEU A 3 -1.43 -11.26 8.14
N ASP A 4 -1.68 -12.41 8.78
CA ASP A 4 -2.46 -12.46 10.03
C ASP A 4 -1.75 -11.74 11.19
N ASN A 5 -0.44 -11.50 11.08
CA ASN A 5 0.36 -10.92 12.15
C ASN A 5 1.16 -9.70 11.67
N LEU A 6 0.85 -8.54 12.25
CA LEU A 6 1.77 -7.41 12.31
C LEU A 6 3.01 -7.83 13.13
N PRO A 7 4.20 -7.28 12.85
CA PRO A 7 5.39 -7.53 13.64
C PRO A 7 5.19 -7.22 15.12
N THR A 8 5.82 -8.01 15.98
CA THR A 8 5.79 -7.79 17.43
C THR A 8 6.32 -6.40 17.78
N VAL A 9 7.44 -5.98 17.18
CA VAL A 9 8.06 -4.66 17.41
C VAL A 9 7.11 -3.49 17.10
N LEU A 10 6.31 -3.62 16.04
CA LEU A 10 5.31 -2.63 15.67
C LEU A 10 4.12 -2.67 16.63
N THR A 11 3.63 -3.87 16.95
CA THR A 11 2.49 -4.06 17.83
C THR A 11 2.76 -3.52 19.24
N GLU A 12 3.93 -3.84 19.81
CA GLU A 12 4.36 -3.34 21.12
C GLU A 12 4.49 -1.81 21.12
N TYR A 13 5.07 -1.23 20.07
CA TYR A 13 5.20 0.22 19.95
C TYR A 13 3.84 0.94 19.88
N LEU A 14 2.91 0.43 19.08
CA LEU A 14 1.58 1.02 18.92
C LEU A 14 0.74 0.97 20.20
N LEU A 15 0.93 -0.06 21.04
CA LEU A 15 0.28 -0.18 22.35
C LEU A 15 0.97 0.66 23.45
N ALA A 16 2.26 0.96 23.28
CA ALA A 16 3.04 1.69 24.26
C ALA A 16 2.66 3.20 24.29
N PRO A 17 2.89 3.88 25.43
CA PRO A 17 2.93 5.34 25.46
C PRO A 17 4.03 5.85 24.48
N PRO A 18 3.76 6.88 23.66
CA PRO A 18 2.64 7.82 23.73
C PRO A 18 1.40 7.45 22.90
N LEU A 19 1.46 6.42 22.06
CA LEU A 19 0.39 6.12 21.10
C LEU A 19 -0.82 5.46 21.76
N GLN A 20 -0.62 4.46 22.62
CA GLN A 20 -1.70 3.80 23.38
C GLN A 20 -2.91 3.42 22.52
N LEU A 21 -2.66 2.86 21.33
CA LEU A 21 -3.74 2.42 20.46
C LEU A 21 -4.50 1.26 21.10
N SER A 22 -5.80 1.16 20.79
CA SER A 22 -6.62 0.06 21.26
C SER A 22 -6.39 -1.21 20.42
N GLU A 23 -6.71 -2.38 20.97
CA GLU A 23 -6.74 -3.63 20.20
C GLU A 23 -7.70 -3.56 19.00
N ALA A 24 -8.76 -2.74 19.08
CA ALA A 24 -9.66 -2.49 17.97
C ALA A 24 -8.93 -1.76 16.83
N HIS A 25 -8.10 -0.75 17.13
CA HIS A 25 -7.27 -0.07 16.13
C HIS A 25 -6.26 -1.03 15.48
N LEU A 26 -5.62 -1.90 16.26
CA LEU A 26 -4.70 -2.90 15.72
C LEU A 26 -5.42 -3.92 14.83
N THR A 27 -6.64 -4.32 15.20
CA THR A 27 -7.47 -5.22 14.40
C THR A 27 -7.87 -4.56 13.08
N ALA A 28 -8.28 -3.29 13.11
CA ALA A 28 -8.58 -2.52 11.91
C ALA A 28 -7.34 -2.40 11.00
N LEU A 29 -6.16 -2.09 11.56
CA LEU A 29 -4.92 -2.03 10.80
C LEU A 29 -4.58 -3.38 10.15
N ARG A 30 -4.66 -4.49 10.90
CA ARG A 30 -4.46 -5.85 10.37
C ARG A 30 -5.39 -6.13 9.19
N ASN A 31 -6.68 -5.83 9.34
CA ASN A 31 -7.67 -6.06 8.29
C ASN A 31 -7.34 -5.25 7.03
N ARG A 32 -7.00 -3.96 7.18
CA ARG A 32 -6.61 -3.11 6.06
C ARG A 32 -5.35 -3.62 5.36
N VAL A 33 -4.31 -3.99 6.10
CA VAL A 33 -3.07 -4.57 5.56
C VAL A 33 -3.34 -5.90 4.85
N SER A 34 -4.22 -6.74 5.39
CA SER A 34 -4.65 -7.99 4.74
C SER A 34 -5.38 -7.70 3.43
N TYR A 35 -6.27 -6.72 3.40
CA TYR A 35 -7.03 -6.36 2.21
C TYR A 35 -6.12 -5.84 1.09
N VAL A 36 -5.04 -5.10 1.43
CA VAL A 36 -4.01 -4.75 0.43
C VAL A 36 -3.43 -6.01 -0.23
N ASN A 37 -3.19 -7.10 0.50
CA ASN A 37 -2.68 -8.35 -0.08
C ASN A 37 -3.71 -9.05 -0.97
N GLU A 38 -5.00 -8.97 -0.65
CA GLU A 38 -6.08 -9.49 -1.50
C GLU A 38 -6.12 -8.75 -2.85
N VAL A 39 -5.99 -7.41 -2.84
CA VAL A 39 -5.86 -6.60 -4.06
C VAL A 39 -4.66 -7.04 -4.92
N VAL A 40 -3.50 -7.30 -4.30
CA VAL A 40 -2.33 -7.78 -5.05
C VAL A 40 -2.59 -9.17 -5.65
N GLN A 41 -3.30 -10.05 -4.93
CA GLN A 41 -3.68 -11.38 -5.45
C GLN A 41 -4.64 -11.27 -6.64
N GLU A 42 -5.57 -10.34 -6.62
CA GLU A 42 -6.46 -10.07 -7.75
C GLU A 42 -5.67 -9.65 -9.00
N ILE A 43 -4.74 -8.70 -8.85
CA ILE A 43 -3.87 -8.26 -9.96
C ILE A 43 -3.04 -9.42 -10.52
N GLU A 44 -2.57 -10.33 -9.67
CA GLU A 44 -1.86 -11.53 -10.13
C GLU A 44 -2.76 -12.51 -10.88
N GLN A 45 -4.00 -12.68 -10.44
CA GLN A 45 -4.98 -13.52 -11.12
C GLN A 45 -5.32 -12.93 -12.50
N TRP A 46 -5.59 -11.63 -12.57
CA TRP A 46 -5.76 -10.90 -13.81
C TRP A 46 -4.58 -11.07 -14.77
N THR A 47 -3.35 -10.97 -14.24
CA THR A 47 -2.12 -11.17 -15.03
C THR A 47 -2.07 -12.54 -15.70
N ARG A 48 -2.64 -13.58 -15.07
CA ARG A 48 -2.71 -14.95 -15.62
C ARG A 48 -3.89 -15.14 -16.57
N ALA A 49 -4.98 -14.41 -16.35
CA ALA A 49 -6.20 -14.50 -17.15
C ALA A 49 -6.09 -13.81 -18.53
N LEU A 50 -5.10 -12.92 -18.71
CA LEU A 50 -4.90 -12.15 -19.95
C LEU A 50 -6.11 -11.30 -20.33
N GLU A 51 -6.83 -10.80 -19.32
CA GLU A 51 -7.97 -9.90 -19.51
C GLU A 51 -7.51 -8.48 -19.86
N PRO A 52 -8.37 -7.68 -20.52
CA PRO A 52 -8.09 -6.27 -20.77
C PRO A 52 -7.78 -5.50 -19.48
N LEU A 53 -6.95 -4.47 -19.55
CA LEU A 53 -6.64 -3.66 -18.38
C LEU A 53 -7.89 -2.96 -17.80
N SER A 54 -8.84 -2.60 -18.66
CA SER A 54 -10.07 -1.92 -18.25
C SER A 54 -10.96 -2.75 -17.32
N SER A 55 -10.91 -4.09 -17.37
CA SER A 55 -11.67 -4.93 -16.44
C SER A 55 -11.12 -4.91 -15.01
N LEU A 56 -9.87 -4.48 -14.84
CA LEU A 56 -9.17 -4.44 -13.56
C LEU A 56 -9.25 -3.07 -12.87
N LEU A 57 -9.11 -1.97 -13.62
CA LEU A 57 -8.89 -0.65 -13.01
C LEU A 57 -10.05 -0.17 -12.14
N ASP A 58 -11.30 -0.42 -12.56
CA ASP A 58 -12.49 0.02 -11.81
C ASP A 58 -12.67 -0.78 -10.49
N PRO A 59 -12.62 -2.14 -10.47
CA PRO A 59 -12.63 -2.90 -9.23
C PRO A 59 -11.51 -2.49 -8.26
N ILE A 60 -10.27 -2.40 -8.75
CA ILE A 60 -9.13 -2.03 -7.91
C ILE A 60 -9.29 -0.62 -7.32
N GLU A 61 -9.85 0.34 -8.06
CA GLU A 61 -10.13 1.66 -7.49
C GLU A 61 -11.07 1.56 -6.27
N VAL A 62 -12.16 0.79 -6.41
CA VAL A 62 -13.14 0.61 -5.33
C VAL A 62 -12.46 -0.02 -4.12
N ASP A 63 -11.67 -1.08 -4.29
CA ASP A 63 -10.98 -1.73 -3.18
C ASP A 63 -9.98 -0.80 -2.49
N LEU A 64 -9.21 -0.02 -3.25
CA LEU A 64 -8.28 0.96 -2.70
C LEU A 64 -9.01 2.05 -1.91
N LEU A 65 -10.18 2.50 -2.39
CA LEU A 65 -11.00 3.46 -1.67
C LEU A 65 -11.61 2.86 -0.40
N VAL A 66 -11.92 1.56 -0.36
CA VAL A 66 -12.35 0.89 0.89
C VAL A 66 -11.18 0.80 1.88
N ILE A 67 -9.99 0.44 1.41
CA ILE A 67 -8.78 0.38 2.23
C ILE A 67 -8.48 1.74 2.85
N LEU A 68 -8.62 2.84 2.09
CA LEU A 68 -8.35 4.20 2.57
C LEU A 68 -9.54 4.84 3.31
N GLY A 69 -10.76 4.47 2.96
CA GLY A 69 -11.99 5.09 3.44
C GLY A 69 -12.53 4.51 4.74
N SER A 70 -11.91 3.47 5.32
CA SER A 70 -12.41 2.77 6.51
C SER A 70 -12.33 3.58 7.83
N ALA A 71 -12.18 4.90 7.78
CA ALA A 71 -12.16 5.77 8.96
C ALA A 71 -13.60 5.99 9.47
N GLU A 72 -14.16 4.97 10.14
CA GLU A 72 -15.46 5.06 10.80
C GLU A 72 -15.40 5.67 12.22
N SER A 73 -14.26 6.19 12.69
CA SER A 73 -14.18 6.76 14.05
C SER A 73 -14.03 8.29 14.08
N HIS A 74 -14.71 8.91 15.04
CA HIS A 74 -14.65 10.33 15.35
C HIS A 74 -13.42 10.71 16.21
N ASP A 75 -12.35 9.90 16.19
CA ASP A 75 -11.12 10.15 16.95
C ASP A 75 -10.11 10.95 16.11
N ASP A 76 -9.43 11.93 16.71
CA ASP A 76 -8.48 12.85 16.06
C ASP A 76 -7.19 12.16 15.55
N ARG A 77 -7.13 10.83 15.68
CA ARG A 77 -6.00 9.97 15.27
C ARG A 77 -6.35 9.10 14.05
N ASP A 78 -7.57 9.18 13.56
CA ASP A 78 -7.98 8.51 12.34
C ASP A 78 -7.48 9.27 11.12
N THR A 79 -6.74 8.56 10.28
CA THR A 79 -6.37 9.07 8.96
C THR A 79 -6.90 8.14 7.89
N THR A 80 -7.15 8.72 6.72
CA THR A 80 -7.41 7.99 5.48
C THR A 80 -6.30 6.98 5.16
N TYR A 81 -5.07 7.25 5.59
CA TYR A 81 -3.92 6.37 5.39
C TYR A 81 -3.85 5.25 6.42
N LEU A 82 -3.04 4.23 6.16
CA LEU A 82 -2.80 3.12 7.09
C LEU A 82 -2.13 3.62 8.37
N ILE A 83 -1.30 4.66 8.28
CA ILE A 83 -0.62 5.25 9.44
C ILE A 83 -0.98 6.71 9.66
N HIS A 84 -1.05 7.11 10.93
CA HIS A 84 -1.11 8.51 11.30
C HIS A 84 0.29 9.13 11.26
N SER A 85 0.38 10.41 10.88
CA SER A 85 1.65 11.15 10.70
C SER A 85 2.52 11.23 11.97
N SER A 86 1.93 11.01 13.15
CA SER A 86 2.63 10.99 14.44
C SER A 86 3.25 9.64 14.80
N TRP A 87 2.88 8.54 14.14
CA TRP A 87 3.39 7.21 14.47
C TRP A 87 4.89 7.02 14.22
N PRO A 88 5.50 7.56 13.15
CA PRO A 88 6.94 7.44 12.95
C PRO A 88 7.77 8.45 13.78
N ALA A 89 7.20 9.12 14.79
CA ALA A 89 7.88 10.20 15.52
C ALA A 89 9.16 9.74 16.24
N ASP A 90 9.20 8.49 16.71
CA ASP A 90 10.38 7.91 17.38
C ASP A 90 11.32 7.17 16.42
N CYS A 91 11.02 7.18 15.11
CA CYS A 91 11.82 6.51 14.08
C CYS A 91 12.87 7.44 13.49
N SER A 92 13.98 6.86 13.02
CA SER A 92 14.98 7.59 12.25
C SER A 92 14.58 7.63 10.78
N ILE A 93 14.40 8.82 10.22
CA ILE A 93 14.07 9.00 8.79
C ILE A 93 15.11 8.32 7.89
N ALA A 94 16.40 8.44 8.24
CA ALA A 94 17.47 7.80 7.48
C ALA A 94 17.37 6.27 7.56
N ALA A 95 17.15 5.70 8.75
CA ALA A 95 17.04 4.26 8.92
C ALA A 95 15.80 3.70 8.23
N MET A 96 14.67 4.40 8.29
CA MET A 96 13.46 4.05 7.56
C MET A 96 13.74 4.00 6.05
N PHE A 97 14.38 5.03 5.49
CA PHE A 97 14.72 5.05 4.07
C PHE A 97 15.70 3.94 3.69
N GLU A 98 16.76 3.72 4.46
CA GLU A 98 17.78 2.68 4.23
C GLU A 98 17.21 1.27 4.34
N SER A 99 16.12 1.08 5.09
CA SER A 99 15.46 -0.21 5.20
C SER A 99 14.68 -0.60 3.95
N LEU A 100 14.33 0.34 3.06
CA LEU A 100 13.52 0.05 1.88
C LEU A 100 14.35 -0.56 0.75
N PRO A 101 13.93 -1.69 0.17
CA PRO A 101 14.55 -2.29 -0.99
C PRO A 101 14.59 -1.33 -2.18
N VAL A 102 15.69 -1.35 -2.93
CA VAL A 102 15.91 -0.46 -4.08
C VAL A 102 14.79 -0.60 -5.12
N GLU A 103 14.28 -1.81 -5.31
CA GLU A 103 13.17 -2.13 -6.21
C GLU A 103 11.88 -1.43 -5.79
N VAL A 104 11.61 -1.37 -4.48
CA VAL A 104 10.46 -0.68 -3.92
C VAL A 104 10.63 0.83 -4.11
N VAL A 105 11.79 1.38 -3.75
CA VAL A 105 12.09 2.82 -3.90
C VAL A 105 11.94 3.28 -5.36
N SER A 106 12.38 2.46 -6.31
CA SER A 106 12.20 2.72 -7.74
C SER A 106 10.73 2.86 -8.12
N VAL A 107 9.86 1.98 -7.64
CA VAL A 107 8.41 2.05 -7.92
C VAL A 107 7.74 3.22 -7.19
N LEU A 108 8.11 3.46 -5.92
CA LEU A 108 7.61 4.59 -5.12
C LEU A 108 7.85 5.93 -5.82
N THR A 109 9.05 6.12 -6.34
CA THR A 109 9.50 7.39 -6.95
C THR A 109 9.13 7.53 -8.42
N ARG A 110 8.68 6.45 -9.07
CA ARG A 110 8.28 6.46 -10.49
C ARG A 110 7.08 7.36 -10.76
N GLY A 111 6.15 7.46 -9.81
CA GLY A 111 4.86 8.12 -10.01
C GLY A 111 4.10 7.59 -11.24
N ILE A 112 3.26 8.43 -11.85
CA ILE A 112 2.51 8.07 -13.06
C ILE A 112 3.43 8.06 -14.30
N GLY A 113 4.45 8.93 -14.33
CA GLY A 113 5.39 9.05 -15.45
C GLY A 113 4.82 9.72 -16.71
N LYS A 114 3.81 9.10 -17.35
CA LYS A 114 3.14 9.58 -18.57
C LYS A 114 1.67 9.14 -18.60
N VAL A 115 0.80 10.03 -19.09
CA VAL A 115 -0.64 9.72 -19.26
C VAL A 115 -0.90 8.92 -20.54
N LEU A 116 -0.24 9.29 -21.64
CA LEU A 116 -0.39 8.61 -22.93
C LEU A 116 0.54 7.39 -23.00
N VAL A 117 0.04 6.26 -22.53
CA VAL A 117 0.74 4.97 -22.53
C VAL A 117 -0.09 3.91 -23.25
N MET A 118 0.57 2.97 -23.89
CA MET A 118 -0.11 1.82 -24.50
C MET A 118 -0.56 0.83 -23.42
N GLU A 119 -1.56 0.00 -23.72
CA GLU A 119 -2.10 -0.98 -22.76
C GLU A 119 -1.01 -1.88 -22.15
N GLY A 120 -0.05 -2.35 -22.96
CA GLY A 120 1.06 -3.15 -22.45
C GLY A 120 1.97 -2.41 -21.45
N GLU A 121 2.19 -1.11 -21.66
CA GLU A 121 2.97 -0.28 -20.74
C GLU A 121 2.21 -0.03 -19.44
N ALA A 122 0.91 0.25 -19.53
CA ALA A 122 0.03 0.44 -18.39
C ALA A 122 -0.11 -0.84 -17.56
N ALA A 123 -0.30 -1.98 -18.22
CA ALA A 123 -0.29 -3.31 -17.59
C ALA A 123 1.03 -3.59 -16.87
N ASN A 124 2.17 -3.26 -17.47
CA ASN A 124 3.47 -3.42 -16.83
C ASN A 124 3.65 -2.49 -15.62
N TRP A 125 3.08 -1.29 -15.64
CA TRP A 125 3.06 -0.40 -14.48
C TRP A 125 2.31 -1.05 -13.32
N VAL A 126 1.09 -1.56 -13.56
CA VAL A 126 0.27 -2.24 -12.55
C VAL A 126 0.96 -3.49 -11.99
N LYS A 127 1.61 -4.29 -12.84
CA LYS A 127 2.39 -5.46 -12.40
C LYS A 127 3.59 -5.06 -11.54
N SER A 128 4.28 -3.97 -11.90
CA SER A 128 5.41 -3.45 -11.11
C SER A 128 4.95 -2.98 -9.73
N TRP A 129 3.79 -2.32 -9.68
CA TRP A 129 3.16 -1.92 -8.43
C TRP A 129 2.83 -3.12 -7.55
N ALA A 130 2.15 -4.14 -8.09
CA ALA A 130 1.80 -5.35 -7.34
C ALA A 130 3.05 -6.08 -6.82
N GLY A 131 4.12 -6.11 -7.62
CA GLY A 131 5.42 -6.64 -7.21
C GLY A 131 6.03 -5.87 -6.03
N ALA A 132 6.02 -4.53 -6.08
CA ALA A 132 6.53 -3.68 -5.01
C ALA A 132 5.73 -3.85 -3.71
N VAL A 133 4.40 -3.88 -3.78
CA VAL A 133 3.55 -4.10 -2.60
C VAL A 133 3.85 -5.45 -1.96
N ARG A 134 4.05 -6.51 -2.75
CA ARG A 134 4.44 -7.82 -2.22
C ARG A 134 5.78 -7.80 -1.49
N ILE A 135 6.78 -7.12 -2.05
CA ILE A 135 8.08 -6.96 -1.39
C ILE A 135 7.91 -6.25 -0.05
N VAL A 136 7.17 -5.13 -0.04
CA VAL A 136 6.89 -4.35 1.17
C VAL A 136 6.14 -5.15 2.22
N GLN A 137 5.13 -5.92 1.82
CA GLN A 137 4.37 -6.78 2.75
C GLN A 137 5.23 -7.90 3.34
N ASN A 138 6.06 -8.53 2.52
CA ASN A 138 7.01 -9.52 3.01
C ASN A 138 8.02 -8.89 3.98
N GLN A 139 8.51 -7.70 3.68
CA GLN A 139 9.39 -6.97 4.59
C GLN A 139 8.68 -6.61 5.89
N LEU A 140 7.44 -6.13 5.83
CA LEU A 140 6.65 -5.80 7.00
C LEU A 140 6.58 -7.00 7.93
N VAL A 141 6.09 -8.16 7.48
CA VAL A 141 5.95 -9.37 8.33
C VAL A 141 7.25 -9.80 8.98
N ASN A 142 8.37 -9.64 8.27
CA ASN A 142 9.68 -10.07 8.72
C ASN A 142 10.48 -8.96 9.40
N SER A 143 9.88 -7.81 9.69
CA SER A 143 10.57 -6.67 10.31
C SER A 143 10.91 -6.98 11.77
N ASP A 144 12.19 -6.84 12.10
CA ASP A 144 12.77 -6.99 13.44
C ASP A 144 13.10 -5.65 14.10
N SER A 145 12.91 -4.54 13.38
CA SER A 145 13.10 -3.17 13.86
C SER A 145 11.87 -2.31 13.60
N LEU A 146 11.66 -1.33 14.47
CA LEU A 146 10.55 -0.38 14.35
C LEU A 146 10.69 0.45 13.06
N ASP A 147 11.90 0.91 12.74
CA ASP A 147 12.17 1.69 11.53
C ASP A 147 11.76 0.92 10.27
N ALA A 148 12.12 -0.38 10.16
CA ALA A 148 11.76 -1.19 8.99
C ALA A 148 10.24 -1.44 8.89
N ALA A 149 9.58 -1.69 10.02
CA ALA A 149 8.13 -1.88 10.05
C ALA A 149 7.38 -0.60 9.65
N MET A 150 7.78 0.55 10.20
CA MET A 150 7.19 1.85 9.87
C MET A 150 7.47 2.26 8.43
N ALA A 151 8.69 2.04 7.93
CA ALA A 151 9.03 2.28 6.54
C ALA A 151 8.15 1.45 5.59
N SER A 152 7.87 0.19 5.94
CA SER A 152 7.01 -0.68 5.14
C SER A 152 5.56 -0.18 5.11
N LEU A 153 5.03 0.30 6.23
CA LEU A 153 3.69 0.89 6.27
C LEU A 153 3.62 2.21 5.46
N LEU A 154 4.60 3.10 5.64
CA LEU A 154 4.73 4.34 4.85
C LEU A 154 4.80 4.04 3.34
N ALA A 155 5.63 3.07 2.95
CA ALA A 155 5.76 2.66 1.56
C ALA A 155 4.43 2.11 1.02
N THR A 156 3.68 1.37 1.84
CA THR A 156 2.35 0.88 1.46
C THR A 156 1.41 2.05 1.17
N ASP A 157 1.34 3.06 2.04
CA ASP A 157 0.49 4.24 1.82
C ASP A 157 0.85 5.00 0.53
N ILE A 158 2.15 5.20 0.27
CA ILE A 158 2.61 5.84 -0.96
C ILE A 158 2.25 4.99 -2.19
N LEU A 159 2.37 3.66 -2.11
CA LEU A 159 1.97 2.76 -3.19
C LEU A 159 0.46 2.86 -3.45
N LEU A 160 -0.39 2.81 -2.42
CA LEU A 160 -1.85 2.96 -2.58
C LEU A 160 -2.19 4.29 -3.26
N ALA A 161 -1.59 5.39 -2.80
CA ALA A 161 -1.77 6.70 -3.42
C ALA A 161 -1.29 6.74 -4.87
N ASN A 162 -0.14 6.14 -5.18
CA ASN A 162 0.38 6.03 -6.54
C ASN A 162 -0.58 5.26 -7.46
N MET A 163 -1.18 4.16 -7.00
CA MET A 163 -2.14 3.38 -7.81
C MET A 163 -3.42 4.17 -8.08
N LEU A 164 -3.98 4.85 -7.07
CA LEU A 164 -5.15 5.72 -7.28
C LEU A 164 -4.86 6.85 -8.26
N ALA A 165 -3.69 7.49 -8.12
CA ALA A 165 -3.24 8.53 -9.04
C ALA A 165 -3.06 7.97 -10.47
N PHE A 166 -2.51 6.77 -10.61
CA PHE A 166 -2.36 6.07 -11.88
C PHE A 166 -3.72 5.74 -12.52
N ILE A 167 -4.65 5.13 -11.78
CA ILE A 167 -6.01 4.82 -12.27
C ILE A 167 -6.69 6.11 -12.75
N THR A 168 -6.63 7.16 -11.94
CA THR A 168 -7.19 8.48 -12.29
C THR A 168 -6.57 9.03 -13.59
N ALA A 169 -5.26 8.89 -13.75
CA ALA A 169 -4.59 9.32 -14.98
C ALA A 169 -4.97 8.46 -16.20
N MET A 170 -5.16 7.15 -16.04
CA MET A 170 -5.58 6.26 -17.13
C MET A 170 -6.97 6.59 -17.66
N ARG A 171 -7.85 7.20 -16.85
CA ARG A 171 -9.15 7.74 -17.33
C ARG A 171 -9.01 8.87 -18.34
N LEU A 172 -7.87 9.55 -18.34
CA LEU A 172 -7.54 10.59 -19.32
C LEU A 172 -6.78 10.02 -20.53
N ASN A 173 -6.51 8.72 -20.57
CA ASN A 173 -5.72 8.09 -21.62
C ASN A 173 -6.62 7.56 -22.76
N PRO A 174 -6.69 8.25 -23.92
CA PRO A 174 -7.49 7.80 -25.06
C PRO A 174 -6.97 6.49 -25.68
N MET A 175 -5.75 6.06 -25.36
CA MET A 175 -5.16 4.83 -25.90
C MET A 175 -5.69 3.57 -25.20
N LEU A 176 -6.43 3.71 -24.10
CA LEU A 176 -7.04 2.61 -23.35
C LEU A 176 -8.57 2.56 -23.51
N SER A 177 -9.15 3.57 -24.15
CA SER A 177 -10.58 3.65 -24.45
C SER A 177 -10.82 3.09 -25.86
N SER A 178 -10.91 1.77 -25.96
CA SER A 178 -11.34 1.06 -27.17
C SER A 178 -12.37 -0.01 -26.85
#